data_AF-A0AAW8LM35-F1
#
_entry.id   AF-A0AAW8LM35-F1
#
_cell.length_a   1.000
_cell.length_b   1.000
_cell.length_c   1.000
_cell.angle_alpha   90.00
_cell.angle_beta   90.00
_cell.angle_gamma   90.00
#
_symmetry.space_group_name_H-M   'P 1'
#
loop_
_entity.id
_entity.type
_entity.pdbx_description
1 polymer ?
#
loop_
_entity_poly.entity_id
_entity_poly.type
_entity_poly.pdbx_seq_one_letter_code
_entity_poly.pdbx_strand_id
1 'polypeptide(L)'
;MPGQYHDLVETKPLIEDVDFQALLADKAFDADWLIQELNERKVKVVIPPKSNRKVMRAFDTTMYKWRHLIENYFCKLKEFKRIAMRSCKTDTSFEAMIQLCASLINSR
;
A
#
# COMPACT_ATOMS: atom_id res chain seq x y z
N MET A 1 -18.46 12.72 10.67
CA MET A 1 -17.21 12.72 9.89
C MET A 1 -17.58 12.78 8.41
N PRO A 2 -16.94 13.62 7.59
CA PRO A 2 -17.29 13.72 6.18
C PRO A 2 -17.06 12.37 5.49
N GLY A 3 -18.09 11.89 4.77
CA GLY A 3 -18.23 10.50 4.32
C GLY A 3 -17.41 10.08 3.11
N GLN A 4 -16.37 10.83 2.73
CA GLN A 4 -15.45 10.48 1.66
C GLN A 4 -14.02 10.79 2.09
N TYR A 5 -13.43 9.88 2.86
CA TYR A 5 -12.02 9.92 3.19
C TYR A 5 -11.28 9.07 2.16
N HIS A 6 -10.59 9.70 1.22
CA HIS A 6 -9.87 8.99 0.18
C HIS A 6 -8.53 8.47 0.74
N ASP A 7 -8.23 7.19 0.51
CA ASP A 7 -6.97 6.55 0.92
C ASP A 7 -5.70 7.29 0.41
N LEU A 8 -5.86 8.09 -0.65
CA LEU A 8 -4.83 9.00 -1.16
C LEU A 8 -4.36 10.03 -0.11
N VAL A 9 -5.24 10.51 0.76
CA VAL A 9 -4.90 11.49 1.80
C VAL A 9 -3.91 10.91 2.81
N GLU A 10 -4.13 9.65 3.19
CA GLU A 10 -3.25 8.92 4.12
C GLU A 10 -1.95 8.46 3.47
N THR A 11 -1.84 8.50 2.15
CA THR A 11 -0.60 8.06 1.48
C THR A 11 0.57 8.97 1.83
N LYS A 12 0.34 10.28 1.92
CA LYS A 12 1.39 11.27 2.20
C LYS A 12 2.12 11.01 3.53
N PRO A 13 1.43 10.94 4.70
CA PRO A 13 2.12 10.67 5.97
C PRO A 13 2.78 9.28 6.01
N LEU A 14 2.30 8.31 5.22
CA LEU A 14 2.87 6.96 5.20
C LEU A 14 4.20 6.87 4.42
N ILE A 15 4.45 7.79 3.48
CA ILE A 15 5.65 7.75 2.64
C ILE A 15 6.71 8.79 3.04
N GLU A 16 6.35 9.82 3.79
CA GLU A 16 7.18 10.99 4.08
C GLU A 16 8.58 10.63 4.63
N ASP A 17 8.63 9.76 5.64
CA ASP A 17 9.87 9.39 6.34
C ASP A 17 10.45 8.01 5.95
N VAL A 18 9.99 7.43 4.84
CA VAL A 18 10.41 6.08 4.42
C VAL A 18 11.28 6.19 3.18
N ASP A 19 12.50 5.64 3.19
CA ASP A 19 13.32 5.53 1.98
C ASP A 19 12.99 4.25 1.20
N PHE A 20 12.69 4.38 -0.09
CA PHE A 20 12.33 3.26 -0.96
C PHE A 20 12.62 3.56 -2.43
N GLN A 21 12.94 2.52 -3.21
CA GLN A 21 13.34 2.67 -4.61
C GLN A 21 12.17 2.64 -5.59
N ALA A 22 11.04 2.03 -5.21
CA ALA A 22 9.86 1.91 -6.04
C ALA A 22 8.58 1.89 -5.22
N LEU A 23 7.53 2.55 -5.72
CA LEU A 23 6.18 2.45 -5.16
C LEU A 23 5.29 1.63 -6.08
N LEU A 24 4.80 0.50 -5.58
CA LEU A 24 3.80 -0.33 -6.24
C LEU A 24 2.44 -0.03 -5.63
N ALA A 25 1.52 0.53 -6.41
CA ALA A 25 0.19 0.85 -5.93
C ALA A 25 -0.88 0.58 -6.99
N ASP A 26 -2.12 0.44 -6.55
CA ASP A 26 -3.27 0.29 -7.42
C ASP A 26 -3.46 1.55 -8.30
N LYS A 27 -4.11 1.35 -9.44
CA LYS A 27 -4.58 2.41 -10.34
C LYS A 27 -5.35 3.54 -9.63
N ALA A 28 -6.04 3.25 -8.52
CA ALA A 28 -6.70 4.27 -7.71
C ALA A 28 -5.73 5.38 -7.22
N PHE A 29 -4.46 5.02 -6.98
CA PHE A 29 -3.38 5.91 -6.55
C PHE A 29 -2.70 6.68 -7.69
N ASP A 30 -3.18 6.55 -8.93
CA ASP A 30 -2.75 7.45 -10.02
C ASP A 30 -3.32 8.86 -9.76
N ALA A 31 -2.54 9.66 -9.02
CA ALA A 31 -2.78 11.05 -8.69
C ALA A 31 -1.55 11.88 -9.08
N ASP A 32 -1.78 13.04 -9.68
CA ASP A 32 -0.68 13.87 -10.20
C ASP A 32 0.28 14.34 -9.10
N TRP A 33 -0.25 14.73 -7.93
CA TRP A 33 0.57 15.15 -6.80
C TRP A 33 1.49 14.02 -6.30
N LEU A 34 0.98 12.78 -6.22
CA LEU A 34 1.75 11.63 -5.74
C LEU A 34 2.84 11.26 -6.74
N ILE A 35 2.52 11.30 -8.04
CA ILE A 35 3.50 11.03 -9.10
C ILE A 35 4.60 12.10 -9.09
N GLN A 36 4.23 13.37 -8.91
CA GLN A 36 5.20 14.46 -8.82
C GLN A 36 6.14 14.27 -7.62
N GLU A 37 5.60 14.01 -6.44
CA GLU A 37 6.39 13.78 -5.22
C GLU A 37 7.36 12.59 -5.38
N LEU A 38 6.89 11.48 -5.94
CA LEU A 38 7.75 10.31 -6.18
C LEU A 38 8.85 10.60 -7.20
N ASN A 39 8.57 11.38 -8.24
CA ASN A 39 9.57 11.79 -9.22
C ASN A 39 10.62 12.74 -8.60
N GLU A 40 10.20 13.69 -7.76
CA GLU A 40 11.10 14.59 -7.02
C GLU A 40 12.04 13.79 -6.11
N ARG A 41 11.51 12.74 -5.49
CA ARG A 41 12.28 11.79 -4.66
C ARG A 41 13.08 10.76 -5.44
N LYS A 42 13.04 10.79 -6.78
CA LYS A 42 13.68 9.81 -7.69
C LYS A 42 13.25 8.36 -7.45
N VAL A 43 12.02 8.17 -6.99
CA VAL A 43 11.40 6.86 -6.76
C VAL A 43 10.72 6.37 -8.03
N LYS A 44 10.85 5.09 -8.35
CA LYS A 44 10.17 4.48 -9.50
C LYS A 44 8.67 4.35 -9.25
N VAL A 45 7.87 5.00 -10.10
CA VAL A 45 6.40 4.97 -10.02
C VAL A 45 5.82 3.76 -10.75
N VAL A 46 5.52 2.69 -10.01
CA VAL A 46 4.94 1.44 -10.52
C VAL A 46 3.43 1.41 -10.25
N ILE A 47 2.74 2.41 -10.78
CA ILE A 47 1.30 2.60 -10.67
C ILE A 47 0.70 2.58 -12.08
N PRO A 48 -0.30 1.72 -12.37
CA PRO A 48 -0.99 1.75 -13.66
C PRO A 48 -1.75 3.07 -13.84
N PRO A 49 -1.72 3.69 -15.04
CA PRO A 49 -2.49 4.90 -15.29
C PRO A 49 -4.00 4.63 -15.28
N LYS A 50 -4.79 5.59 -14.77
CA LYS A 50 -6.26 5.58 -14.80
C LYS A 50 -6.77 5.51 -16.25
N SER A 51 -7.89 4.81 -16.48
CA SER A 51 -8.44 4.65 -17.84
C SER A 51 -8.86 5.96 -18.48
N ASN A 52 -9.15 6.98 -17.66
CA ASN A 52 -9.61 8.30 -18.10
C ASN A 52 -8.46 9.31 -18.26
N ARG A 53 -7.19 8.90 -18.09
CA ARG A 53 -6.07 9.80 -18.37
C ARG A 53 -6.00 10.09 -19.87
N LYS A 54 -5.79 11.37 -20.20
CA LYS A 54 -5.51 11.82 -21.57
C LYS A 54 -4.18 11.26 -22.10
N VAL A 55 -3.20 11.12 -21.21
CA VAL A 55 -1.86 10.61 -21.54
C VAL A 55 -1.59 9.39 -20.68
N MET A 56 -1.45 8.24 -21.33
CA MET A 56 -1.12 6.98 -20.68
C MET A 56 0.39 6.95 -20.39
N ARG A 57 0.77 7.07 -19.12
CA ARG A 57 2.16 6.98 -18.69
C ARG A 57 2.65 5.53 -18.80
N ALA A 58 3.87 5.34 -19.31
CA ALA A 58 4.54 4.04 -19.26
C ALA A 58 4.87 3.68 -17.80
N PHE A 59 4.63 2.43 -17.42
CA PHE A 59 4.98 1.88 -16.13
C PHE A 59 5.56 0.48 -16.29
N ASP A 60 6.31 0.02 -15.30
CA ASP A 60 6.90 -1.31 -15.32
C ASP A 60 5.84 -2.37 -14.99
N THR A 61 5.30 -3.01 -16.03
CA THR A 61 4.26 -4.04 -15.90
C THR A 61 4.79 -5.31 -15.23
N THR A 62 6.07 -5.64 -15.40
CA THR A 62 6.69 -6.80 -14.78
C THR A 62 6.84 -6.58 -13.28
N MET A 63 7.33 -5.41 -12.88
CA MET A 63 7.42 -5.04 -11.47
C MET A 63 6.05 -4.88 -10.83
N TYR A 64 5.06 -4.36 -11.56
CA TYR A 64 3.68 -4.26 -11.06
C TYR A 64 3.11 -5.63 -10.67
N LYS A 65 3.49 -6.71 -11.37
CA LYS A 65 3.06 -8.06 -10.99
C LYS A 65 3.47 -8.40 -9.57
N TRP A 66 4.62 -7.92 -9.06
CA TRP A 66 5.09 -8.25 -7.70
C TRP A 66 4.13 -7.81 -6.58
N ARG A 67 3.15 -6.95 -6.87
CA ARG A 67 2.03 -6.63 -5.97
C ARG A 67 1.30 -7.89 -5.47
N HIS A 68 1.26 -8.96 -6.25
CA HIS A 68 0.67 -10.24 -5.81
C HIS A 68 1.39 -10.83 -4.58
N LEU A 69 2.70 -10.59 -4.42
CA LEU A 69 3.44 -11.05 -3.24
C LEU A 69 2.96 -10.34 -1.97
N ILE A 70 2.72 -9.03 -2.09
CA ILE A 70 2.17 -8.19 -1.02
C ILE A 70 0.74 -8.65 -0.69
N GLU A 71 -0.10 -8.85 -1.70
CA GLU A 71 -1.47 -9.36 -1.52
C GLU A 71 -1.48 -10.74 -0.85
N ASN A 72 -0.61 -11.66 -1.27
CA ASN A 72 -0.47 -12.99 -0.67
C ASN A 72 -0.07 -12.89 0.80
N TYR A 73 0.82 -11.96 1.15
CA TYR A 73 1.21 -11.74 2.55
C TYR A 73 0.03 -11.23 3.39
N PHE A 74 -0.74 -10.28 2.89
CA PHE A 74 -1.95 -9.81 3.57
C PHE A 74 -3.04 -10.89 3.66
N CYS A 75 -3.17 -11.76 2.66
CA CYS A 75 -4.04 -12.92 2.73
C CYS A 75 -3.63 -13.85 3.88
N LYS A 76 -2.34 -14.17 4.03
CA LYS A 76 -1.82 -14.95 5.16
C LYS A 76 -2.07 -14.26 6.50
N LEU A 77 -1.84 -12.95 6.60
CA LEU A 77 -2.16 -12.19 7.81
C LEU A 77 -3.65 -12.25 8.17
N LYS A 78 -4.53 -12.28 7.18
CA LYS A 78 -5.99 -12.40 7.38
C LYS A 78 -6.46 -13.83 7.69
N GLU A 79 -5.60 -14.85 7.62
CA GLU A 79 -5.96 -16.18 8.15
C GLU A 79 -6.17 -16.12 9.67
N PHE A 80 -5.51 -15.19 10.36
CA PHE A 80 -5.72 -14.94 11.78
C PHE A 80 -7.03 -14.18 11.99
N LYS A 81 -8.05 -14.88 12.49
CA LYS A 81 -9.41 -14.34 12.74
C LYS A 81 -9.41 -12.98 13.46
N ARG A 82 -8.49 -12.77 14.40
CA ARG A 82 -8.37 -11.53 15.18
C ARG A 82 -7.94 -10.33 14.32
N ILE A 83 -7.10 -10.57 13.32
CA ILE A 83 -6.70 -9.57 12.31
C ILE A 83 -7.84 -9.35 11.32
N ALA A 84 -8.38 -10.42 10.73
CA ALA A 84 -9.43 -10.32 9.71
C ALA A 84 -10.68 -9.57 10.19
N MET A 85 -11.11 -9.83 11.43
CA MET A 85 -12.30 -9.21 12.00
C MET A 85 -12.02 -7.87 12.69
N ARG A 86 -10.76 -7.43 12.76
CA ARG A 86 -10.32 -6.30 13.59
C ARG A 86 -10.94 -6.34 15.00
N SER A 87 -10.89 -7.50 15.66
CA SER A 87 -11.61 -7.71 16.93
C SER A 87 -10.84 -7.23 18.18
N CYS A 88 -9.69 -6.59 17.98
CA CYS A 88 -8.92 -5.94 19.04
C CYS A 88 -9.63 -4.65 19.49
N LYS A 89 -9.71 -4.42 20.81
CA LYS A 89 -10.40 -3.26 21.39
C LYS A 89 -9.60 -1.95 21.24
N THR A 90 -8.28 -2.03 21.25
CA THR A 90 -7.38 -0.87 21.17
C THR A 90 -6.46 -0.99 19.97
N ASP A 91 -6.06 0.13 19.37
CA ASP A 91 -5.14 0.12 18.24
C ASP A 91 -3.78 -0.47 18.62
N THR A 92 -3.28 -0.21 19.83
CA THR A 92 -2.06 -0.84 20.35
C THR A 92 -2.15 -2.37 20.38
N SER A 93 -3.30 -2.91 20.79
CA SER A 93 -3.50 -4.37 20.80
C SER A 93 -3.67 -4.95 19.40
N PHE A 94 -4.15 -4.16 18.44
CA PHE A 94 -4.23 -4.55 17.04
C PHE A 94 -2.84 -4.55 16.40
N GLU A 95 -2.04 -3.52 16.62
CA GLU A 95 -0.67 -3.41 16.16
C GLU A 95 0.19 -4.57 16.69
N ALA A 96 0.15 -4.85 17.99
CA ALA A 96 0.88 -5.95 18.59
C ALA A 96 0.49 -7.31 17.97
N MET A 97 -0.79 -7.50 17.62
CA MET A 97 -1.26 -8.71 16.93
C MET A 97 -0.73 -8.81 15.50
N ILE A 98 -0.66 -7.69 14.77
CA ILE A 98 -0.05 -7.65 13.44
C ILE A 98 1.42 -8.06 13.53
N GLN A 99 2.19 -7.46 14.46
CA GLN A 99 3.62 -7.76 14.64
C GLN A 99 3.85 -9.23 15.03
N LEU A 100 3.02 -9.78 15.92
CA LEU A 100 3.10 -11.18 16.32
C LEU A 100 2.84 -12.13 15.15
N CYS A 101 1.74 -11.91 14.41
CA CYS A 101 1.39 -12.76 13.27
C CYS A 101 2.41 -12.63 12.13
N ALA A 102 2.91 -11.42 11.89
CA ALA A 102 3.99 -11.16 10.93
C ALA A 102 5.26 -11.95 11.27
N SER A 103 5.66 -11.95 12.55
CA SER A 103 6.82 -12.71 13.04
C SER A 103 6.63 -14.22 12.85
N LEU A 104 5.43 -14.73 13.12
CA LEU A 104 5.08 -16.15 12.93
C LEU A 104 5.07 -16.58 11.46
N ILE A 105 4.62 -15.71 10.56
CA ILE A 105 4.65 -15.97 9.11
C ILE A 105 6.10 -16.02 8.61
N ASN A 106 6.97 -15.16 9.16
CA ASN A 106 8.37 -15.08 8.77
C ASN A 106 9.25 -16.19 9.37
N SER A 107 8.84 -16.80 10.49
CA SER A 107 9.58 -17.89 11.14
C SER A 107 9.34 -19.28 10.55
N ARG A 108 8.43 -19.40 9.58
CA ARG A 108 8.09 -20.66 8.89
C ARG A 108 8.82 -20.75 7.57
#